data_AF-A0A537SCE1-F1
#
_entry.id   AF-A0A537SCE1-F1
#
_cell.length_a   1.000
_cell.length_b   1.000
_cell.length_c   1.000
_cell.angle_alpha   90.00
_cell.angle_beta   90.00
_cell.angle_gamma   90.00
#
_symmetry.space_group_name_H-M   'P 1'
#
loop_
_entity.id
_entity.type
_entity.pdbx_description
1 polymer ?
#
loop_
_entity_poly.entity_id
_entity_poly.type
_entity_poly.pdbx_seq_one_letter_code
_entity_poly.pdbx_strand_id
1 'polypeptide(L)'
;MQLPPFYAIGATATLLVISSATIAYSYPLTPFRYEFQAQQHCPLDAVVWVDFRKHVYYLKAQRRYARGVDGSFVCRDEARQSGFRRSLFGLR
;
A
#
# COMPACT_ATOMS: atom_id res chain seq x y z
N MET A 1 47.84 46.57 -21.79
CA MET A 1 48.45 45.58 -22.69
C MET A 1 47.97 44.21 -22.23
N GLN A 2 47.49 43.41 -23.17
CA GLN A 2 47.23 41.96 -23.08
C GLN A 2 46.13 41.45 -22.14
N LEU A 3 44.95 41.17 -22.72
CA LEU A 3 44.11 40.05 -22.31
C LEU A 3 44.88 38.73 -22.54
N PRO A 4 44.75 37.71 -21.67
CA PRO A 4 44.95 36.34 -22.10
C PRO A 4 43.71 35.84 -22.87
N PRO A 5 43.85 35.49 -24.17
CA PRO A 5 42.89 34.65 -24.87
C PRO A 5 42.92 33.26 -24.21
N PHE A 6 41.90 32.44 -24.44
CA PHE A 6 41.83 31.04 -23.97
C PHE A 6 41.41 30.85 -22.51
N TYR A 7 40.12 31.00 -22.22
CA TYR A 7 39.40 29.93 -21.52
C TYR A 7 37.90 29.99 -21.83
N ALA A 8 37.61 29.87 -23.12
CA ALA A 8 36.31 29.41 -23.60
C ALA A 8 36.23 27.90 -23.34
N ILE A 9 35.88 27.47 -22.13
CA ILE A 9 35.49 26.08 -21.87
C ILE A 9 34.24 26.09 -20.97
N GLY A 10 33.11 26.03 -21.67
CA GLY A 10 31.83 25.43 -21.26
C GLY A 10 31.40 25.59 -19.81
N ALA A 11 30.41 26.46 -19.60
CA ALA A 11 29.52 26.36 -18.44
C ALA A 11 28.76 25.03 -18.49
N THR A 12 29.34 23.97 -17.93
CA THR A 12 28.62 22.69 -17.75
C THR A 12 27.69 22.84 -16.57
N ALA A 13 26.44 23.21 -16.85
CA ALA A 13 25.35 23.15 -15.90
C ALA A 13 25.11 21.68 -15.50
N THR A 14 25.67 21.26 -14.36
CA THR A 14 25.38 19.94 -13.79
C THR A 14 23.94 19.93 -13.29
N LEU A 15 23.04 19.41 -14.12
CA LEU A 15 21.65 19.11 -13.74
C LEU A 15 21.68 17.98 -12.70
N LEU A 16 21.49 18.34 -11.43
CA LEU A 16 21.22 17.38 -10.36
C LEU A 16 19.80 16.84 -10.54
N VAL A 17 19.68 15.68 -11.19
CA VAL A 17 18.44 14.92 -11.29
C VAL A 17 18.16 14.29 -9.93
N ILE A 18 17.35 14.97 -9.11
CA ILE A 18 16.85 14.41 -7.84
C ILE A 18 15.78 13.38 -8.21
N SER A 19 16.20 12.12 -8.37
CA SER A 19 15.28 11.00 -8.52
C SER A 19 14.65 10.71 -7.17
N SER A 20 13.39 11.10 -6.96
CA SER A 20 12.60 10.63 -5.82
C SER A 20 12.31 9.14 -6.02
N ALA A 21 13.12 8.30 -5.39
CA ALA A 21 12.81 6.88 -5.27
C ALA A 21 11.49 6.74 -4.50
N THR A 22 10.38 6.54 -5.19
CA THR A 22 9.15 6.06 -4.57
C THR A 22 9.48 4.69 -3.97
N ILE A 23 9.62 4.65 -2.65
CA ILE A 23 9.76 3.39 -1.91
C ILE A 23 8.48 2.60 -2.22
N ALA A 24 8.62 1.53 -2.99
CA ALA A 24 7.56 0.54 -3.11
C ALA A 24 7.43 -0.10 -1.73
N TYR A 25 6.51 0.42 -0.92
CA TYR A 25 6.16 -0.19 0.35
C TYR A 25 5.45 -1.50 0.00
N SER A 26 6.21 -2.59 -0.04
CA SER A 26 5.62 -3.93 0.01
C SER A 26 5.03 -4.06 1.41
N TYR A 27 3.78 -3.64 1.60
CA TYR A 27 3.13 -3.80 2.89
C TYR A 27 2.94 -5.30 3.11
N PRO A 28 3.69 -5.95 4.02
CA PRO A 28 3.51 -7.36 4.27
C PRO A 28 2.08 -7.52 4.77
N LEU A 29 1.28 -8.38 4.13
CA LEU A 29 -0.08 -8.62 4.60
C LEU A 29 0.02 -9.09 6.06
N THR A 30 -0.56 -8.34 7.00
CA THR A 30 -0.50 -8.67 8.42
C THR A 30 -1.81 -9.32 8.87
N PRO A 31 -1.96 -10.65 8.73
CA PRO A 31 -3.17 -11.34 9.15
C PRO A 31 -3.30 -11.35 10.67
N PHE A 32 -4.33 -10.68 11.18
CA PHE A 32 -4.69 -10.70 12.59
C PHE A 32 -5.82 -11.68 12.88
N ARG A 33 -5.74 -12.36 14.02
CA ARG A 33 -6.80 -13.27 14.48
C ARG A 33 -8.03 -12.51 14.98
N TYR A 34 -7.83 -11.31 15.52
CA TYR A 34 -8.87 -10.49 16.16
C TYR A 34 -8.99 -9.11 15.51
N GLU A 35 -10.23 -8.62 15.39
CA GLU A 35 -10.53 -7.31 14.76
C GLU A 35 -9.86 -6.14 15.50
N PHE A 36 -9.84 -6.19 16.83
CA PHE A 36 -9.26 -5.12 17.66
C PHE A 36 -7.77 -4.89 17.37
N GLN A 37 -7.03 -5.97 17.12
CA GLN A 37 -5.60 -5.90 16.81
C GLN A 37 -5.36 -5.23 15.44
N ALA A 38 -6.19 -5.58 14.44
CA ALA A 38 -6.15 -4.93 13.14
C ALA A 38 -6.55 -3.45 13.22
N GLN A 39 -7.51 -3.09 14.07
CA GLN A 39 -7.93 -1.70 14.26
C GLN A 39 -6.83 -0.83 14.86
N GLN A 40 -6.03 -1.37 15.78
CA GLN A 40 -4.86 -0.68 16.33
C GLN A 40 -3.75 -0.52 15.28
N HIS A 41 -3.58 -1.51 14.42
CA HIS A 41 -2.59 -1.45 13.34
C HIS A 41 -2.98 -0.43 12.27
N CYS A 42 -4.28 -0.31 11.99
CA CYS A 42 -4.83 0.56 10.95
C CYS A 42 -5.79 1.59 11.52
N PRO A 43 -5.25 2.67 12.13
CA PRO A 43 -6.06 3.78 12.58
C PRO A 43 -6.57 4.64 11.42
N LEU A 44 -5.85 4.68 10.30
CA LEU A 44 -6.16 5.50 9.12
C LEU A 44 -6.98 4.76 8.06
N ASP A 45 -7.10 3.43 8.21
CA ASP A 45 -7.67 2.58 7.18
C ASP A 45 -8.74 1.64 7.76
N ALA A 46 -9.61 1.10 6.91
CA ALA A 46 -10.70 0.26 7.36
C ALA A 46 -10.24 -1.18 7.56
N VAL A 47 -10.63 -1.80 8.68
CA VAL A 47 -10.42 -3.24 8.89
C VAL A 47 -11.36 -4.05 8.00
N VAL A 48 -10.80 -5.03 7.29
CA VAL A 48 -11.51 -5.95 6.41
C VAL A 48 -11.21 -7.39 6.79
N TRP A 49 -12.15 -8.28 6.51
CA TRP A 49 -11.98 -9.70 6.72
C TRP A 49 -11.56 -10.36 5.40
N VAL A 50 -10.36 -10.94 5.32
CA VAL A 50 -9.92 -11.69 4.15
C VAL A 50 -10.22 -13.18 4.30
N ASP A 51 -10.56 -13.82 3.18
CA ASP A 51 -10.68 -15.27 3.04
C ASP A 51 -9.58 -15.73 2.07
N PHE A 52 -8.54 -16.39 2.60
CA PHE A 52 -7.39 -16.85 1.83
C PHE A 52 -7.77 -17.92 0.81
N ARG A 53 -8.78 -18.75 1.08
CA ARG A 53 -9.21 -19.79 0.14
C ARG A 53 -9.83 -19.21 -1.12
N LYS A 54 -10.53 -18.07 -0.97
CA LYS A 54 -11.23 -17.41 -2.09
C LYS A 54 -10.45 -16.25 -2.69
N HIS A 55 -9.35 -15.82 -2.06
CA HIS A 55 -8.65 -14.56 -2.38
C HIS A 55 -9.60 -13.36 -2.47
N VAL A 56 -10.55 -13.29 -1.54
CA VAL A 56 -11.57 -12.24 -1.48
C VAL A 56 -11.61 -11.64 -0.08
N TYR A 57 -11.79 -10.31 -0.02
CA TYR A 57 -12.02 -9.60 1.25
C TYR A 57 -13.46 -9.09 1.36
N TYR A 58 -13.94 -9.04 2.60
CA TYR A 58 -15.27 -8.61 2.99
C TYR A 58 -15.16 -7.38 3.90
N LEU A 59 -15.99 -6.37 3.63
CA LEU A 59 -16.12 -5.21 4.50
C LEU A 59 -17.00 -5.54 5.71
N LYS A 60 -16.82 -4.79 6.81
CA LYS A 60 -17.63 -4.91 8.03
C LYS A 60 -19.15 -4.82 7.80
N ALA A 61 -19.58 -4.09 6.78
CA ALA A 61 -20.99 -3.97 6.40
C ALA A 61 -21.59 -5.25 5.77
N GLN A 62 -20.76 -6.22 5.36
CA GLN A 62 -21.23 -7.42 4.67
C GLN A 62 -21.56 -8.54 5.66
N ARG A 63 -22.65 -9.27 5.42
CA ARG A 63 -23.11 -10.39 6.28
C ARG A 63 -22.11 -11.54 6.43
N ARG A 64 -21.11 -11.63 5.54
CA ARG A 64 -20.06 -12.66 5.52
C ARG A 64 -18.77 -12.22 6.24
N TYR A 65 -18.72 -11.01 6.79
CA TYR A 65 -17.61 -10.55 7.62
C TYR A 65 -17.41 -11.48 8.82
N ALA A 66 -16.15 -11.89 9.08
CA ALA A 66 -15.75 -12.77 10.18
C ALA A 66 -16.48 -14.14 10.25
N ARG A 67 -17.05 -14.63 9.13
CA ARG A 67 -17.82 -15.89 9.11
C ARG A 67 -16.97 -17.13 8.80
N GLY A 68 -15.79 -16.94 8.21
CA GLY A 68 -14.89 -18.04 7.84
C GLY A 68 -13.91 -18.38 8.96
N VAL A 69 -13.48 -19.63 9.03
CA VAL A 69 -12.41 -20.05 9.98
C VAL A 69 -11.02 -19.84 9.37
N ASP A 70 -10.92 -19.93 8.04
CA ASP A 70 -9.68 -19.79 7.27
C ASP A 70 -9.39 -18.34 6.83
N GLY A 71 -9.94 -17.36 7.54
CA GLY A 71 -9.70 -15.95 7.25
C GLY A 71 -8.91 -15.24 8.34
N SER A 72 -8.57 -13.99 8.08
CA SER A 72 -7.94 -13.09 9.05
C SER A 72 -8.41 -11.64 8.87
N PHE A 73 -8.29 -10.85 9.93
CA PHE A 73 -8.53 -9.41 9.86
C PHE A 73 -7.26 -8.76 9.34
N VAL A 74 -7.40 -7.91 8.33
CA VAL A 74 -6.30 -7.15 7.72
C VAL A 74 -6.81 -5.76 7.38
N CYS A 75 -5.91 -4.88 7.00
CA CYS A 75 -6.29 -3.55 6.56
C CYS A 75 -6.70 -3.57 5.09
N ARG A 76 -7.63 -2.70 4.72
CA ARG A 76 -8.21 -2.64 3.38
C ARG A 76 -7.14 -2.41 2.32
N ASP A 77 -6.22 -1.49 2.56
CA ASP A 77 -5.17 -1.15 1.61
C ASP A 77 -4.15 -2.28 1.46
N GLU A 78 -3.84 -3.01 2.53
CA GLU A 78 -3.01 -4.22 2.47
C GLU A 78 -3.65 -5.31 1.62
N ALA A 79 -4.93 -5.59 1.87
CA ALA A 79 -5.70 -6.55 1.08
C ALA A 79 -5.72 -6.16 -0.39
N ARG A 80 -5.91 -4.87 -0.69
CA ARG A 80 -5.90 -4.34 -2.06
C ARG A 80 -4.53 -4.47 -2.72
N GLN A 81 -3.46 -4.10 -2.01
CA GLN A 81 -2.09 -4.17 -2.51
C GLN A 81 -1.65 -5.61 -2.77
N SER A 82 -2.11 -6.55 -1.95
CA SER A 82 -1.82 -7.98 -2.13
C SER A 82 -2.72 -8.67 -3.16
N GLY A 83 -3.59 -7.93 -3.85
CA GLY A 83 -4.39 -8.46 -4.96
C GLY A 83 -5.65 -9.20 -4.53
N PHE A 84 -6.10 -9.08 -3.28
CA PHE A 84 -7.40 -9.62 -2.87
C PHE A 84 -8.53 -8.84 -3.54
N ARG A 85 -9.54 -9.56 -4.04
CA ARG A 85 -10.70 -8.92 -4.67
C ARG A 85 -11.75 -8.56 -3.63
N ARG A 86 -12.43 -7.43 -3.82
CA ARG A 86 -13.56 -7.04 -2.96
C ARG A 86 -14.76 -7.94 -3.25
N SER A 87 -15.35 -8.55 -2.22
CA SER A 87 -16.69 -9.14 -2.33
C SER A 87 -17.72 -8.03 -2.49
N LEU A 88 -18.56 -8.12 -3.53
CA LEU A 88 -19.72 -7.23 -3.72
C LEU A 88 -21.01 -7.83 -3.13
N PHE A 89 -20.98 -9.09 -2.71
CA PHE A 89 -22.17 -9.79 -2.24
C PHE A 89 -22.54 -9.36 -0.81
N GLY A 90 -23.73 -8.75 -0.67
CA GLY A 90 -24.33 -8.43 0.61
C GLY A 90 -24.14 -6.99 1.10
N LEU A 91 -24.06 -6.02 0.18
CA LEU A 91 -24.37 -4.62 0.50
C LEU A 91 -25.87 -4.57 0.86
N ARG A 92 -26.16 -4.15 2.09
CA ARG A 92 -27.51 -4.09 2.64
C ARG A 92 -28.04 -2.67 2.55
#